data_AF-A0A4Y2H7C6-F1
#
_entry.id   AF-A0A4Y2H7C6-F1
#
_cell.length_a   1.000
_cell.length_b   1.000
_cell.length_c   1.000
_cell.angle_alpha   90.00
_cell.angle_beta   90.00
_cell.angle_gamma   90.00
#
_symmetry.space_group_name_H-M   'P 1'
#
loop_
_entity.id
_entity.type
_entity.pdbx_description
1 polymer ?
#
loop_
_entity_poly.entity_id
_entity_poly.type
_entity_poly.pdbx_seq_one_letter_code
_entity_poly.pdbx_strand_id
1 'polypeptide(L)'
;MAKLLSARGNGHLGIGICPIIMESEKVLQRTSSLLQNTALSDVTFIVGPPSASKKYVGHRVLLAMTSPVFEAMFYGDMADKSKVIRITDIAPIGFENLLR
;
A
#
# COMPACT_ATOMS: atom_id res chain seq x y z
N MET A 1 -37.03 41.61 30.71
CA MET A 1 -38.11 40.87 31.40
C MET A 1 -38.69 39.87 30.41
N ALA A 2 -38.19 38.63 30.38
CA ALA A 2 -38.85 37.41 29.90
C ALA A 2 -37.81 36.27 29.81
N LYS A 3 -38.16 35.13 30.39
CA LYS A 3 -37.33 33.95 30.68
C LYS A 3 -37.46 32.90 29.58
N LEU A 4 -36.38 32.13 29.41
CA LEU A 4 -36.27 30.72 29.00
C LEU A 4 -37.51 29.95 28.49
N LEU A 5 -37.32 29.25 27.36
CA LEU A 5 -37.64 27.82 27.16
C LEU A 5 -36.52 27.21 26.29
N SER A 6 -35.46 26.65 26.90
CA SER A 6 -35.19 25.21 26.97
C SER A 6 -35.77 24.34 25.84
N ALA A 7 -34.91 23.95 24.90
CA ALA A 7 -35.05 22.69 24.17
C ALA A 7 -33.70 21.96 24.25
N ARG A 8 -33.65 20.95 25.12
CA ARG A 8 -32.61 19.92 25.09
C ARG A 8 -32.83 19.06 23.84
N GLY A 9 -31.82 18.97 22.99
CA GLY A 9 -31.67 17.96 21.95
C GLY A 9 -30.23 17.46 21.99
N ASN A 10 -30.06 16.21 22.43
CA ASN A 10 -28.79 15.57 22.71
C ASN A 10 -27.86 15.46 21.48
N GLY A 11 -26.59 15.79 21.72
CA GLY A 11 -25.42 15.01 21.33
C GLY A 11 -25.36 14.37 19.93
N HIS A 12 -24.67 15.05 19.03
CA HIS A 12 -23.47 14.49 18.40
C HIS A 12 -22.61 15.67 17.95
N LEU A 13 -21.36 15.72 18.43
CA LEU A 13 -20.35 16.60 17.89
C LEU A 13 -20.27 16.31 16.39
N GLY A 14 -20.79 17.23 15.57
CA GLY A 14 -20.50 17.27 14.16
C GLY A 14 -19.03 17.58 14.00
N ILE A 15 -18.19 16.54 14.09
CA ILE A 15 -16.84 16.59 13.58
C ILE A 15 -17.05 16.70 12.07
N GLY A 16 -17.00 17.92 11.54
CA GLY A 16 -16.88 18.16 10.11
C GLY A 16 -15.56 17.55 9.66
N ILE A 17 -15.55 16.24 9.40
CA ILE A 17 -14.41 15.55 8.82
C ILE A 17 -14.21 16.17 7.44
N CYS A 18 -13.08 16.87 7.29
CA CYS A 18 -12.69 17.54 6.06
C CYS A 18 -12.88 16.58 4.87
N PRO A 19 -13.39 17.03 3.71
CA PRO A 19 -13.58 16.17 2.53
C PRO A 19 -12.33 15.35 2.15
N ILE A 20 -11.14 15.90 2.41
CA ILE A 20 -9.84 15.25 2.21
C ILE A 20 -9.69 13.94 3.02
N ILE A 21 -10.25 13.86 4.24
CA ILE A 21 -10.21 12.66 5.09
C ILE A 21 -11.13 11.57 4.53
N MET A 22 -12.23 11.95 3.86
CA MET A 22 -13.11 10.98 3.19
C MET A 22 -12.48 10.41 1.90
N GLU A 23 -11.60 11.16 1.25
CA GLU A 23 -10.90 10.73 0.04
C GLU A 23 -9.76 9.75 0.35
N SER A 24 -9.06 9.90 1.48
CA SER A 24 -8.00 8.96 1.88
C SER A 24 -8.51 7.55 2.14
N GLU A 25 -9.68 7.39 2.78
CA GLU A 25 -10.29 6.08 3.05
C GLU A 25 -10.58 5.29 1.76
N LYS A 26 -11.09 5.96 0.72
CA LYS A 26 -11.36 5.33 -0.58
C LYS A 26 -10.07 4.91 -1.28
N VAL A 27 -9.00 5.71 -1.17
CA VAL A 27 -7.70 5.36 -1.74
C VAL A 27 -7.10 4.16 -1.01
N LEU A 28 -7.13 4.17 0.33
CA LEU A 28 -6.65 3.05 1.15
C LEU A 28 -7.41 1.74 0.87
N GLN A 29 -8.74 1.82 0.74
CA GLN A 29 -9.54 0.65 0.39
C GLN A 29 -9.15 0.09 -0.99
N ARG A 30 -8.91 0.97 -1.97
CA ARG A 30 -8.50 0.56 -3.33
C ARG A 30 -7.08 0.00 -3.36
N THR A 31 -6.11 0.63 -2.69
CA THR A 31 -4.73 0.15 -2.65
C THR A 31 -4.63 -1.18 -1.89
N SER A 32 -5.39 -1.36 -0.81
CA SER A 32 -5.52 -2.66 -0.13
C SER A 32 -6.10 -3.73 -1.06
N SER A 33 -7.14 -3.39 -1.83
CA SER A 33 -7.72 -4.32 -2.82
C SER A 33 -6.72 -4.69 -3.93
N LEU A 34 -5.91 -3.72 -4.38
CA LEU A 34 -4.85 -3.96 -5.36
C LEU A 34 -3.76 -4.86 -4.80
N LEU A 35 -3.31 -4.65 -3.55
CA LEU A 35 -2.28 -5.48 -2.92
C LEU A 35 -2.69 -6.97 -2.84
N GLN A 36 -3.98 -7.24 -2.70
CA GLN A 36 -4.53 -8.60 -2.58
C GLN A 36 -4.81 -9.28 -3.93
N ASN A 37 -4.71 -8.56 -5.05
CA ASN A 37 -4.97 -9.10 -6.40
C ASN A 37 -3.81 -8.78 -7.35
N THR A 38 -3.80 -9.43 -8.50
CA THR A 38 -2.80 -9.25 -9.58
C THR A 38 -3.19 -8.18 -10.60
N ALA A 39 -4.34 -7.51 -10.42
CA ALA A 39 -4.76 -6.41 -11.27
C ALA A 39 -3.75 -5.27 -11.20
N LEU A 40 -3.38 -4.71 -12.36
CA LEU A 40 -2.38 -3.63 -12.49
C LEU A 40 -0.96 -3.99 -12.00
N SER A 41 -0.66 -5.26 -11.74
CA SER A 41 0.69 -5.68 -11.37
C SER A 41 1.66 -5.51 -12.55
N ASP A 42 2.82 -4.94 -12.26
CA ASP A 42 3.83 -4.53 -13.24
C ASP A 42 5.23 -5.08 -12.92
N VAL A 43 5.36 -5.88 -11.85
CA VAL A 43 6.60 -6.56 -11.46
C VAL A 43 6.36 -7.99 -10.99
N THR A 44 7.30 -8.86 -11.30
CA THR A 44 7.40 -10.22 -10.80
C THR A 44 8.77 -10.42 -10.12
N PHE A 45 8.77 -10.90 -8.88
CA PHE A 45 9.97 -11.34 -8.18
C PHE A 45 10.10 -12.86 -8.24
N ILE A 46 11.30 -13.34 -8.51
CA ILE A 46 11.69 -14.74 -8.35
C ILE A 46 12.71 -14.77 -7.21
N VAL A 47 12.30 -15.30 -6.06
CA VAL A 47 13.03 -15.20 -4.80
C VAL A 47 13.51 -16.56 -4.34
N GLY A 48 14.78 -16.66 -3.95
CA GLY A 48 15.43 -17.88 -3.49
C GLY A 48 16.36 -18.49 -4.54
N PRO A 49 17.09 -19.56 -4.17
CA PRO A 49 18.03 -20.24 -5.07
C PRO A 49 17.28 -20.94 -6.22
N PRO A 50 17.93 -21.22 -7.37
CA PRO A 50 17.27 -21.83 -8.52
C PRO A 50 16.52 -23.14 -8.24
N SER A 51 16.98 -23.91 -7.25
CA SER A 51 16.37 -25.17 -6.82
C SER A 51 15.13 -25.02 -5.93
N ALA A 52 14.92 -23.85 -5.31
CA ALA A 52 13.85 -23.63 -4.34
C ALA A 52 13.26 -22.22 -4.42
N SER A 53 13.24 -21.63 -5.62
CA SER A 53 12.75 -20.27 -5.82
C SER A 53 11.22 -20.20 -5.82
N LYS A 54 10.66 -19.10 -5.32
CA LYS A 54 9.22 -18.80 -5.36
C LYS A 54 8.95 -17.51 -6.12
N LYS A 55 7.81 -17.48 -6.82
CA LYS A 55 7.37 -16.33 -7.61
C LYS A 55 6.38 -15.47 -6.83
N TYR A 56 6.58 -14.15 -6.89
CA TYR A 56 5.70 -13.14 -6.30
C TYR A 56 5.33 -12.13 -7.37
N VAL A 57 4.06 -11.80 -7.49
CA VAL A 57 3.56 -10.77 -8.42
C VAL A 57 3.11 -9.58 -7.58
N GLY A 58 3.45 -8.37 -8.00
CA GLY A 58 3.14 -7.17 -7.24
C GLY A 58 3.17 -5.89 -8.06
N HIS A 59 3.16 -4.77 -7.35
CA HIS A 59 3.00 -3.43 -7.92
C HIS A 59 4.17 -2.55 -7.49
N ARG A 60 4.97 -2.09 -8.45
CA ARG A 60 6.15 -1.24 -8.18
C ARG A 60 5.76 0.03 -7.45
N VAL A 61 4.64 0.65 -7.82
CA VAL A 61 4.16 1.89 -7.18
C VAL A 61 3.86 1.69 -5.70
N LEU A 62 3.21 0.57 -5.32
CA LEU A 62 2.89 0.30 -3.90
C LEU A 62 4.16 0.05 -3.09
N LEU A 63 5.11 -0.73 -3.64
CA LEU A 63 6.38 -1.03 -2.99
C LEU A 63 7.28 0.21 -2.85
N ALA A 64 7.35 1.06 -3.88
CA ALA A 64 8.13 2.30 -3.83
C ALA A 64 7.56 3.30 -2.82
N MET A 65 6.23 3.44 -2.76
CA MET A 65 5.59 4.34 -1.79
C MET A 65 5.87 3.95 -0.33
N THR A 66 6.15 2.66 -0.05
CA THR A 66 6.39 2.17 1.31
C THR A 66 7.87 2.01 1.65
N SER A 67 8.79 2.11 0.68
CA SER A 67 10.21 1.91 0.91
C SER A 67 11.08 2.70 -0.08
N PRO A 68 11.98 3.58 0.40
CA PRO A 68 12.92 4.30 -0.46
C PRO A 68 13.90 3.36 -1.18
N VAL A 69 14.13 2.15 -0.66
CA VAL A 69 14.95 1.12 -1.34
C VAL A 69 14.23 0.65 -2.60
N PHE A 70 12.92 0.37 -2.51
CA PHE A 70 12.13 -0.02 -3.67
C PHE A 70 11.92 1.15 -4.64
N GLU A 71 11.78 2.37 -4.13
CA GLU A 71 11.74 3.57 -4.96
C GLU A 71 13.01 3.71 -5.81
N ALA A 72 14.19 3.65 -5.20
CA ALA A 72 15.46 3.70 -5.92
C ALA A 72 15.62 2.52 -6.90
N MET A 73 15.18 1.32 -6.51
CA MET A 73 15.23 0.13 -7.35
C MET A 73 14.39 0.24 -8.63
N PHE A 74 13.20 0.84 -8.55
CA PHE A 74 12.24 0.91 -9.68
C PHE A 74 12.26 2.22 -10.45
N TYR A 75 12.61 3.32 -9.80
CA TYR A 75 12.50 4.68 -10.33
C TYR A 75 13.77 5.52 -10.19
N GLY A 76 14.83 4.99 -9.57
CA GLY A 76 16.13 5.67 -9.49
C GLY A 76 16.89 5.67 -10.82
N ASP A 77 17.99 6.42 -10.88
CA ASP A 77 18.78 6.62 -12.11
C ASP A 77 19.36 5.31 -12.68
N MET A 78 19.58 4.31 -11.83
CA MET A 78 20.08 2.98 -12.20
C MET A 78 18.99 1.89 -12.18
N ALA A 79 17.72 2.28 -12.15
CA ALA A 79 16.62 1.34 -12.05
C ALA A 79 16.56 0.38 -13.25
N ASP A 80 16.46 -0.91 -12.95
CA ASP A 80 16.19 -1.92 -13.97
C ASP A 80 14.72 -1.85 -14.39
N LYS A 81 14.48 -1.69 -15.69
CA LYS A 81 13.12 -1.65 -16.24
C LYS A 81 12.53 -3.05 -16.45
N SER A 82 13.29 -4.11 -16.22
CA SER A 82 12.84 -5.51 -16.33
C SER A 82 11.59 -5.78 -15.49
N LYS A 83 10.58 -6.39 -16.12
CA LYS A 83 9.36 -6.84 -15.44
C LYS A 83 9.62 -8.02 -14.48
N VAL A 84 10.77 -8.68 -14.59
CA VAL A 84 11.16 -9.83 -13.77
C VAL A 84 12.44 -9.53 -13.03
N ILE A 85 12.39 -9.63 -11.70
CA ILE A 85 13.51 -9.35 -10.80
C ILE A 85 13.85 -10.65 -10.06
N ARG A 86 15.12 -11.04 -10.09
CA ARG A 86 15.61 -12.25 -9.42
C ARG A 86 16.33 -11.85 -8.14
N ILE A 87 15.95 -12.44 -7.02
CA ILE A 87 16.56 -12.22 -5.71
C ILE A 87 17.03 -13.58 -5.20
N THR A 88 18.30 -13.90 -5.40
CA THR A 88 18.85 -15.22 -5.04
C THR A 88 19.31 -15.32 -3.58
N ASP A 89 19.54 -14.19 -2.94
CA ASP A 89 20.25 -14.12 -1.65
C ASP A 89 19.32 -14.18 -0.44
N ILE A 90 18.00 -14.13 -0.67
CA ILE A 90 16.98 -14.13 0.36
C ILE A 90 16.08 -15.34 0.17
N ALA A 91 15.80 -16.07 1.24
CA ALA A 91 14.82 -17.15 1.22
C ALA A 91 13.39 -16.58 1.03
N PRO A 92 12.47 -17.31 0.39
CA PRO A 92 11.08 -16.89 0.18
C PRO A 92 10.40 -16.31 1.43
N ILE A 93 10.60 -16.94 2.59
CA ILE A 93 10.03 -16.48 3.88
C ILE A 93 10.56 -15.11 4.32
N GLY A 94 11.83 -14.81 4.05
CA GLY A 94 12.42 -13.50 4.36
C GLY A 94 11.80 -12.40 3.51
N PHE A 95 11.52 -12.69 2.24
CA PHE A 95 10.84 -11.75 1.35
C PHE A 95 9.37 -11.55 1.73
N GLU A 96 8.66 -12.61 2.14
CA GLU A 96 7.29 -12.48 2.64
C GLU A 96 7.20 -11.59 3.88
N ASN A 97 8.19 -11.65 4.77
CA ASN A 97 8.26 -10.77 5.94
C ASN A 97 8.54 -9.30 5.56
N LEU A 98 9.26 -9.05 4.46
CA LEU A 98 9.49 -7.70 3.94
C LEU A 98 8.22 -7.08 3.33
N LEU A 99 7.28 -7.91 2.88
CA LEU A 99 6.05 -7.47 2.22
C LEU A 99 4.87 -7.23 3.18
N ARG A 100 5.03 -7.51 4.48
CA ARG A 100 4.01 -7.28 5.52
C ARG A 100 4.13 -5.90 6.12
#